data_AF-J5JP86-F1
#
_entry.id   AF-J5JP86-F1
#
_cell.length_a   1.000
_cell.length_b   1.000
_cell.length_c   1.000
_cell.angle_alpha   90.00
_cell.angle_beta   90.00
_cell.angle_gamma   90.00
#
_symmetry.space_group_name_H-M   'P 1'
#
loop_
_entity.id
_entity.type
_entity.pdbx_description
1 polymer ?
#
loop_
_entity_poly.entity_id
_entity_poly.type
_entity_poly.pdbx_seq_one_letter_code
_entity_poly.pdbx_strand_id
1 'polypeptide(L)'
;MFQLTEWVYKVIVAHQKDSLSNQKKVLATYTKCLGWYRDVFELVGDGGSRSPFILFIHMYYHFCLLCAFRPFIGCNFTDTESQPHEMCGQAVQSILALAQSYDDLFTLRRVSALIPYFVCASGLFSLAIEDSGSKMDFIHLRPQGAVISEIPPPLLTNLAEPASETLLSRVRVSTVVQARLLLSKMGESHPAAALAAAKLRESSQSWRSPEVNFS
;
A
#
# COMPACT_ATOMS: atom_id res chain seq x y z
N MET A 1 -12.61 -4.95 -13.89
CA MET A 1 -13.05 -4.14 -12.74
C MET A 1 -14.08 -4.90 -11.91
N PHE A 2 -15.29 -5.14 -12.42
CA PHE A 2 -16.35 -5.85 -11.68
C PHE A 2 -15.95 -7.22 -11.14
N GLN A 3 -15.25 -8.04 -11.94
CA GLN A 3 -14.75 -9.35 -11.50
C GLN A 3 -13.81 -9.24 -10.29
N LEU A 4 -12.91 -8.25 -10.30
CA LEU A 4 -12.00 -7.99 -9.18
C LEU A 4 -12.79 -7.61 -7.91
N THR A 5 -13.77 -6.71 -8.05
CA THR A 5 -14.66 -6.32 -6.94
C THR A 5 -15.39 -7.52 -6.34
N GLU A 6 -15.92 -8.38 -7.21
CA GLU A 6 -16.68 -9.56 -6.82
C GLU A 6 -15.81 -10.55 -6.02
N TRP A 7 -14.57 -10.77 -6.46
CA TRP A 7 -13.63 -11.63 -5.76
C TRP A 7 -13.27 -11.09 -4.38
N VAL A 8 -12.97 -9.79 -4.29
CA VAL A 8 -12.68 -9.12 -3.01
C VAL A 8 -13.87 -9.22 -2.07
N TYR A 9 -15.08 -8.95 -2.57
CA TYR A 9 -16.31 -9.06 -1.80
C TYR A 9 -16.52 -10.48 -1.25
N LYS A 10 -16.35 -11.51 -2.10
CA LYS A 10 -16.45 -12.92 -1.70
C LYS A 10 -15.45 -13.28 -0.60
N VAL A 11 -14.21 -12.80 -0.68
CA VAL A 11 -13.19 -13.02 0.36
C VAL A 11 -13.61 -12.38 1.69
N ILE A 12 -14.04 -11.12 1.66
CA ILE A 12 -14.43 -10.38 2.88
C ILE A 12 -15.64 -11.06 3.54
N VAL A 13 -16.66 -11.43 2.77
CA VAL A 13 -17.86 -12.11 3.29
C VAL A 13 -17.54 -13.51 3.82
N ALA A 14 -16.67 -14.26 3.14
CA ALA A 14 -16.26 -15.58 3.60
C ALA A 14 -15.52 -15.50 4.95
N HIS A 15 -14.65 -14.50 5.13
CA HIS A 15 -13.95 -14.28 6.40
C HIS A 15 -14.90 -14.01 7.57
N GLN A 16 -15.96 -13.23 7.34
CA GLN A 16 -16.97 -12.93 8.37
C GLN A 16 -17.74 -14.18 8.85
N LYS A 17 -17.79 -15.24 8.04
CA LYS A 17 -18.53 -16.47 8.34
C LYS A 17 -17.68 -17.57 8.97
N ASP A 18 -16.37 -17.65 8.66
CA ASP A 18 -15.44 -18.66 9.20
C ASP A 18 -14.00 -18.12 9.24
N SER A 19 -13.40 -17.91 10.42
CA SER A 19 -12.10 -17.22 10.54
C SER A 19 -10.88 -18.10 10.23
N LEU A 20 -10.94 -19.42 10.42
CA LEU A 20 -9.76 -20.31 10.43
C LEU A 20 -9.51 -21.11 9.14
N SER A 21 -10.52 -21.33 8.29
CA SER A 21 -10.42 -22.17 7.06
C SER A 21 -10.10 -21.37 5.78
N ASN A 22 -9.88 -20.06 5.88
CA ASN A 22 -9.95 -19.16 4.72
C ASN A 22 -8.61 -18.79 4.07
N GLN A 23 -7.45 -19.11 4.67
CA GLN A 23 -6.14 -18.72 4.12
C GLN A 23 -5.94 -19.20 2.67
N LYS A 24 -6.15 -20.49 2.38
CA LYS A 24 -6.00 -21.05 1.02
C LYS A 24 -6.92 -20.39 0.00
N LYS A 25 -8.14 -20.02 0.40
CA LYS A 25 -9.12 -19.33 -0.46
C LYS A 25 -8.72 -17.88 -0.73
N VAL A 26 -8.17 -17.19 0.27
CA VAL A 26 -7.62 -15.84 0.14
C VAL A 26 -6.44 -15.84 -0.83
N LEU A 27 -5.51 -16.78 -0.67
CA LEU A 27 -4.35 -16.91 -1.54
C LEU A 27 -4.73 -17.27 -2.97
N ALA A 28 -5.65 -18.22 -3.15
CA ALA A 28 -6.18 -18.53 -4.47
C ALA A 28 -6.86 -17.31 -5.13
N THR A 29 -7.53 -16.47 -4.32
CA THR A 29 -8.12 -15.21 -4.81
C THR A 29 -7.04 -14.20 -5.19
N TYR A 30 -5.98 -14.08 -4.39
CA TYR A 30 -4.84 -13.22 -4.71
C TYR A 30 -4.18 -13.60 -6.04
N THR A 31 -3.94 -14.90 -6.28
CA THR A 31 -3.40 -15.37 -7.57
C THR A 31 -4.32 -15.00 -8.74
N LYS A 32 -5.65 -15.08 -8.57
CA LYS A 32 -6.61 -14.61 -9.59
C LYS A 32 -6.52 -13.11 -9.82
N CYS A 33 -6.40 -12.32 -8.75
CA CYS A 33 -6.22 -10.87 -8.84
C CYS A 33 -4.94 -10.52 -9.61
N LEU A 34 -3.82 -11.21 -9.35
CA LEU A 34 -2.56 -11.04 -10.08
C LEU A 34 -2.69 -11.37 -11.56
N GLY A 35 -3.35 -12.49 -11.88
CA GLY A 35 -3.64 -12.88 -13.27
C GLY A 35 -4.45 -11.80 -13.98
N TRP A 36 -5.57 -11.39 -13.38
CA TRP A 36 -6.42 -10.32 -13.93
C TRP A 36 -5.66 -9.02 -14.15
N TYR A 37 -4.79 -8.64 -13.21
CA TYR A 37 -3.98 -7.44 -13.33
C TYR A 37 -3.03 -7.53 -14.53
N ARG A 38 -2.27 -8.62 -14.64
CA ARG A 38 -1.38 -8.84 -15.79
C ARG A 38 -2.14 -8.77 -17.11
N ASP A 39 -3.25 -9.49 -17.23
CA ASP A 39 -4.02 -9.58 -18.47
C ASP A 39 -4.61 -8.22 -18.89
N VAL A 40 -5.05 -7.40 -17.93
CA VAL A 40 -5.54 -6.03 -18.19
C VAL A 40 -4.42 -5.12 -18.71
N PHE A 41 -3.21 -5.25 -18.17
CA PHE A 41 -2.08 -4.40 -18.57
C PHE A 41 -1.44 -4.85 -19.88
N GLU A 42 -1.45 -6.14 -20.18
CA GLU A 42 -1.10 -6.66 -21.51
C GLU A 42 -2.04 -6.09 -22.58
N LEU A 43 -3.34 -6.00 -22.30
CA LEU A 43 -4.33 -5.46 -23.23
C LEU A 43 -4.15 -3.96 -23.51
N VAL A 44 -3.69 -3.20 -22.52
CA VAL A 44 -3.50 -1.75 -22.61
C VAL A 44 -2.26 -1.38 -23.45
N GLY A 45 -1.29 -2.29 -23.57
CA GLY A 45 -0.08 -2.10 -24.37
C GLY A 45 0.85 -0.99 -23.87
N ASP A 46 2.00 -0.85 -24.55
CA ASP A 46 3.10 0.03 -24.12
C ASP A 46 2.77 1.55 -24.20
N GLY A 47 1.79 1.90 -25.05
CA GLY A 47 1.35 3.30 -25.26
C GLY A 47 0.35 3.84 -24.23
N GLY A 48 -0.18 3.00 -23.32
CA GLY A 48 -1.25 3.36 -22.39
C GLY A 48 -0.78 3.85 -21.01
N SER A 49 0.50 3.78 -20.69
CA SER A 49 1.06 4.07 -19.36
C SER A 49 0.84 5.50 -18.84
N ARG A 50 0.58 6.47 -19.75
CA ARG A 50 0.36 7.89 -19.44
C ARG A 50 -1.10 8.32 -19.59
N SER A 51 -2.04 7.48 -19.16
CA SER A 51 -3.46 7.84 -19.11
C SER A 51 -3.95 7.97 -17.66
N PRO A 52 -4.72 9.02 -17.33
CA PRO A 52 -5.37 9.14 -16.01
C PRO A 52 -6.24 7.93 -15.66
N PHE A 53 -6.87 7.33 -16.68
CA PHE A 53 -7.69 6.13 -16.51
C PHE A 53 -6.83 4.92 -16.10
N ILE A 54 -5.65 4.78 -16.68
CA ILE A 54 -4.76 3.66 -16.38
C ILE A 54 -4.20 3.76 -14.96
N LEU A 55 -3.79 4.96 -14.53
CA LEU A 55 -3.42 5.20 -13.11
C LEU A 55 -4.59 4.91 -12.17
N PHE A 56 -5.81 5.25 -12.56
CA PHE A 56 -7.01 4.90 -11.80
C PHE A 56 -7.20 3.38 -11.66
N ILE A 57 -7.03 2.61 -12.74
CA ILE A 57 -7.11 1.15 -12.70
C ILE A 57 -6.04 0.55 -11.78
N HIS A 58 -4.80 1.05 -11.84
CA HIS A 58 -3.75 0.64 -10.91
C HIS A 58 -4.10 0.93 -9.45
N MET A 59 -4.56 2.15 -9.15
CA MET A 59 -4.97 2.51 -7.79
C MET A 59 -6.13 1.64 -7.30
N TYR A 60 -7.10 1.36 -8.16
CA TYR A 60 -8.22 0.48 -7.84
C TYR A 60 -7.78 -0.95 -7.53
N TYR A 61 -6.84 -1.48 -8.30
CA TYR A 61 -6.28 -2.80 -8.06
C TYR A 61 -5.65 -2.89 -6.68
N HIS A 62 -4.75 -1.96 -6.33
CA HIS A 62 -4.12 -1.95 -5.02
C HIS A 62 -5.12 -1.70 -3.90
N PHE A 63 -6.14 -0.87 -4.13
CA PHE A 63 -7.23 -0.68 -3.16
C PHE A 63 -8.01 -1.98 -2.91
N CYS A 64 -8.29 -2.75 -3.97
CA CYS A 64 -8.92 -4.07 -3.85
C CYS A 64 -8.06 -5.05 -3.03
N LEU A 65 -6.74 -5.06 -3.24
CA LEU A 65 -5.84 -5.88 -2.43
C LEU A 65 -5.85 -5.44 -0.96
N LEU A 66 -5.77 -4.14 -0.70
CA LEU A 66 -5.86 -3.59 0.65
C LEU A 66 -7.14 -4.07 1.35
N CYS A 67 -8.29 -4.00 0.68
CA CYS A 67 -9.55 -4.50 1.21
C CYS A 67 -9.57 -6.00 1.46
N ALA A 68 -9.01 -6.80 0.56
CA ALA A 68 -9.00 -8.27 0.67
C ALA A 68 -8.12 -8.77 1.82
N PHE A 69 -6.97 -8.12 2.06
CA PHE A 69 -5.99 -8.58 3.05
C PHE A 69 -6.14 -7.93 4.43
N ARG A 70 -6.79 -6.76 4.53
CA ARG A 70 -6.99 -6.06 5.81
C ARG A 70 -7.58 -6.93 6.93
N PRO A 71 -8.55 -7.85 6.69
CA PRO A 71 -9.07 -8.71 7.74
C PRO A 71 -8.04 -9.69 8.34
N PHE A 72 -6.90 -9.90 7.66
CA PHE A 72 -5.93 -10.95 7.97
C PHE A 72 -4.59 -10.42 8.52
N ILE A 73 -4.47 -9.13 8.87
CA ILE A 73 -3.20 -8.51 9.31
C ILE A 73 -2.56 -9.24 10.51
N GLY A 74 -3.37 -9.80 11.42
CA GLY A 74 -2.90 -10.57 12.58
C GLY A 74 -2.76 -12.07 12.33
N CYS A 75 -3.01 -12.54 11.10
CA CYS A 75 -2.88 -13.94 10.74
C CYS A 75 -1.53 -14.19 10.08
N ASN A 76 -0.78 -15.17 10.59
CA ASN A 76 0.45 -15.62 9.94
C ASN A 76 0.11 -16.67 8.89
N PHE A 77 0.43 -16.39 7.65
CA PHE A 77 0.28 -17.34 6.57
C PHE A 77 1.54 -18.21 6.55
N THR A 78 1.39 -19.50 6.83
CA THR A 78 2.51 -20.45 6.99
C THR A 78 3.31 -20.71 5.72
N ASP A 79 2.71 -20.49 4.54
CA ASP A 79 3.19 -21.00 3.26
C ASP A 79 3.44 -19.89 2.21
N THR A 80 3.56 -18.62 2.62
CA THR A 80 3.76 -17.50 1.68
C THR A 80 4.95 -16.64 2.03
N GLU A 81 5.72 -16.28 1.00
CA GLU A 81 6.87 -15.37 1.11
C GLU A 81 6.51 -13.97 1.62
N SER A 82 5.24 -13.55 1.50
CA SER A 82 4.80 -12.27 2.07
C SER A 82 3.51 -12.40 2.88
N GLN A 83 3.52 -11.75 4.04
CA GLN A 83 2.44 -11.80 5.02
C GLN A 83 1.33 -10.78 4.68
N PRO A 84 0.08 -10.98 5.13
CA PRO A 84 -1.04 -10.07 4.82
C PRO A 84 -0.78 -8.60 5.18
N HIS A 85 -0.05 -8.36 6.28
CA HIS A 85 0.32 -7.00 6.70
C HIS A 85 1.30 -6.34 5.72
N GLU A 86 2.26 -7.09 5.18
CA GLU A 86 3.21 -6.62 4.17
C GLU A 86 2.50 -6.32 2.85
N MET A 87 1.59 -7.21 2.43
CA MET A 87 0.77 -7.02 1.22
C MET A 87 -0.06 -5.74 1.31
N CYS A 88 -0.69 -5.48 2.46
CA CYS A 88 -1.42 -4.23 2.68
C CYS A 88 -0.48 -3.02 2.70
N GLY A 89 0.68 -3.14 3.34
CA GLY A 89 1.71 -2.09 3.35
C GLY A 89 2.18 -1.73 1.95
N GLN A 90 2.47 -2.73 1.10
CA GLN A 90 2.82 -2.54 -0.31
C GLN A 90 1.67 -1.87 -1.07
N ALA A 91 0.43 -2.35 -0.89
CA ALA A 91 -0.74 -1.74 -1.54
C ALA A 91 -0.91 -0.27 -1.18
N VAL A 92 -0.73 0.10 0.09
CA VAL A 92 -0.73 1.49 0.55
C VAL A 92 0.35 2.32 -0.16
N GLN A 93 1.59 1.85 -0.20
CA GLN A 93 2.67 2.56 -0.88
C GLN A 93 2.36 2.76 -2.36
N SER A 94 1.87 1.73 -3.04
CA SER A 94 1.51 1.82 -4.45
C SER A 94 0.39 2.84 -4.68
N ILE A 95 -0.68 2.84 -3.88
CA ILE A 95 -1.77 3.83 -4.02
C ILE A 95 -1.24 5.26 -3.88
N LEU A 96 -0.42 5.52 -2.86
CA LEU A 96 0.11 6.87 -2.61
C LEU A 96 1.11 7.30 -3.69
N ALA A 97 1.96 6.39 -4.16
CA ALA A 97 2.88 6.67 -5.26
C ALA A 97 2.13 6.95 -6.57
N LEU A 98 1.11 6.15 -6.90
CA LEU A 98 0.28 6.35 -8.09
C LEU A 98 -0.52 7.65 -8.02
N ALA A 99 -1.06 8.01 -6.85
CA ALA A 99 -1.75 9.28 -6.65
C ALA A 99 -0.80 10.47 -6.79
N GLN A 100 0.46 10.33 -6.34
CA GLN A 100 1.49 11.35 -6.58
C GLN A 100 1.83 11.45 -8.07
N SER A 101 2.04 10.32 -8.76
CA SER A 101 2.26 10.34 -10.21
C SER A 101 1.08 10.91 -10.98
N TYR A 102 -0.15 10.71 -10.50
CA TYR A 102 -1.34 11.35 -11.07
C TYR A 102 -1.27 12.87 -10.93
N ASP A 103 -0.89 13.38 -9.75
CA ASP A 103 -0.70 14.82 -9.51
C ASP A 103 0.35 15.40 -10.45
N ASP A 104 1.50 14.72 -10.56
CA ASP A 104 2.65 15.17 -11.35
C ASP A 104 2.32 15.25 -12.85
N LEU A 105 1.49 14.34 -13.36
CA LEU A 105 1.17 14.24 -14.80
C LEU A 105 -0.10 15.01 -15.20
N PHE A 106 -1.12 15.05 -14.33
CA PHE A 106 -2.46 15.51 -14.69
C PHE A 106 -3.05 16.53 -13.72
N THR A 107 -2.37 16.81 -12.61
CA THR A 107 -2.88 17.57 -11.46
C THR A 107 -4.05 16.89 -10.74
N LEU A 108 -4.19 17.16 -9.44
CA LEU A 108 -5.29 16.63 -8.63
C LEU A 108 -6.60 17.45 -8.70
N ARG A 109 -6.73 18.40 -9.64
CA ARG A 109 -7.92 19.28 -9.76
C ARG A 109 -9.17 18.61 -10.29
N ARG A 110 -9.03 17.53 -11.06
CA ARG A 110 -10.15 16.79 -11.67
C ARG A 110 -9.91 15.29 -11.53
N VAL A 111 -10.12 14.78 -10.34
CA VAL A 111 -9.99 13.36 -10.02
C VAL A 111 -11.34 12.68 -9.97
N SER A 112 -11.37 11.38 -10.30
CA SER A 112 -12.52 10.53 -9.98
C SER A 112 -12.78 10.58 -8.47
N ALA A 113 -14.06 10.64 -8.06
CA ALA A 113 -14.47 10.69 -6.65
C ALA A 113 -13.96 9.50 -5.81
N LEU A 114 -13.58 8.40 -6.47
CA LEU A 114 -13.02 7.22 -5.84
C LEU A 114 -11.53 7.36 -5.47
N ILE A 115 -10.75 8.20 -6.17
CA ILE A 115 -9.32 8.37 -5.87
C ILE A 115 -9.11 8.94 -4.44
N PRO A 116 -9.81 10.01 -4.02
CA PRO A 116 -9.76 10.46 -2.63
C PRO A 116 -10.13 9.36 -1.62
N TYR A 117 -11.06 8.47 -1.97
CA TYR A 117 -11.45 7.37 -1.10
C TYR A 117 -10.31 6.35 -0.93
N PHE A 118 -9.63 5.99 -2.02
CA PHE A 118 -8.48 5.07 -1.96
C PHE A 118 -7.35 5.65 -1.08
N VAL A 119 -6.98 6.91 -1.31
CA VAL A 119 -5.95 7.60 -0.52
C VAL A 119 -6.34 7.73 0.95
N CYS A 120 -7.61 8.03 1.24
CA CYS A 120 -8.12 8.08 2.61
C CYS A 120 -8.04 6.72 3.31
N ALA A 121 -8.49 5.65 2.65
CA ALA A 121 -8.41 4.30 3.19
C ALA A 121 -6.96 3.88 3.47
N SER A 122 -6.02 4.23 2.58
CA SER A 122 -4.59 4.02 2.80
C SER A 122 -4.06 4.80 4.01
N GLY A 123 -4.42 6.07 4.14
CA GLY A 123 -4.04 6.89 5.30
C GLY A 123 -4.57 6.35 6.63
N LEU A 124 -5.83 5.92 6.67
CA LEU A 124 -6.46 5.33 7.86
C LEU A 124 -5.83 3.99 8.24
N PHE A 125 -5.49 3.18 7.24
CA PHE A 125 -4.80 1.92 7.46
C PHE A 125 -3.41 2.14 8.06
N SER A 126 -2.62 3.04 7.47
CA SER A 126 -1.29 3.39 7.98
C SER A 126 -1.34 3.90 9.40
N LEU A 127 -2.31 4.79 9.69
CA LEU A 127 -2.58 5.27 11.02
C LEU A 127 -2.78 4.10 11.99
N ALA A 128 -3.69 3.17 11.67
CA ALA A 128 -4.02 2.05 12.55
C ALA A 128 -2.81 1.11 12.81
N ILE A 129 -1.92 0.95 11.82
CA ILE A 129 -0.67 0.19 12.01
C ILE A 129 0.33 0.96 12.88
N GLU A 130 0.51 2.26 12.66
CA GLU A 130 1.41 3.09 13.49
C GLU A 130 0.97 3.07 14.97
N ASP A 131 -0.34 3.07 15.23
CA ASP A 131 -0.93 2.93 16.57
C ASP A 131 -0.70 1.53 17.15
N SER A 132 -1.01 0.48 16.40
CA SER A 132 -0.84 -0.91 16.85
C SER A 132 0.63 -1.28 17.10
N GLY A 133 1.56 -0.68 16.35
CA GLY A 133 3.00 -0.83 16.52
C GLY A 133 3.55 -0.24 17.83
N SER A 134 2.82 0.68 18.48
CA SER A 134 3.16 1.14 19.83
C SER A 134 2.79 0.12 20.93
N LYS A 135 1.97 -0.88 20.59
CA LYS A 135 1.45 -1.91 21.50
C LYS A 135 1.95 -3.33 21.17
N MET A 136 2.57 -3.51 20.00
CA MET A 136 3.27 -4.73 19.61
C MET A 136 4.62 -4.37 18.99
N ASP A 137 5.69 -4.54 19.77
CA ASP A 137 7.06 -4.56 19.27
C ASP A 137 7.19 -5.72 18.26
N PHE A 138 7.09 -5.39 16.96
CA PHE A 138 7.54 -6.31 15.93
C PHE A 138 9.06 -6.40 16.01
N ILE A 139 9.53 -7.51 16.59
CA ILE A 139 10.94 -7.91 16.59
C ILE A 139 11.43 -7.95 15.13
N HIS A 140 12.13 -6.88 14.77
CA HIS A 140 13.25 -6.84 13.84
C HIS A 140 13.08 -7.57 12.49
N LEU A 141 12.40 -6.94 11.52
CA LEU A 141 12.50 -7.35 10.11
C LEU A 141 13.43 -6.40 9.35
N ARG A 142 14.70 -6.82 9.32
CA ARG A 142 15.74 -6.38 8.39
C ARG A 142 15.35 -6.87 6.98
N PRO A 143 15.40 -6.04 5.93
CA PRO A 143 15.28 -6.53 4.56
C PRO A 143 16.52 -7.39 4.27
N GLN A 144 16.35 -8.70 4.19
CA GLN A 144 17.41 -9.60 3.76
C GLN A 144 17.45 -9.53 2.24
N GLY A 145 18.41 -8.76 1.72
CA GLY A 145 18.76 -8.74 0.31
C GLY A 145 19.03 -10.15 -0.18
N ALA A 146 18.59 -10.42 -1.41
CA ALA A 146 18.71 -11.68 -2.11
C ALA A 146 20.08 -12.35 -1.88
N VAL A 147 20.05 -13.55 -1.31
CA VAL A 147 21.18 -14.48 -1.31
C VAL A 147 21.17 -15.15 -2.68
N ILE A 148 22.07 -14.71 -3.57
CA ILE A 148 22.50 -15.53 -4.70
C ILE A 148 23.68 -16.36 -4.22
N SER A 149 23.52 -17.69 -4.27
CA SER A 149 24.52 -18.66 -3.84
C SER A 149 25.65 -18.82 -4.87
N GLU A 150 26.86 -18.50 -4.41
CA GLU A 150 28.19 -19.07 -4.67
C GLU A 150 28.54 -19.79 -5.99
N ILE A 151 29.58 -19.28 -6.67
CA ILE A 151 30.68 -20.07 -7.26
C ILE A 151 32.02 -19.29 -7.03
N PRO A 152 33.14 -19.88 -6.54
CA PRO A 152 34.43 -19.18 -6.30
C PRO A 152 35.41 -19.16 -7.51
N PRO A 153 36.52 -18.37 -7.47
CA PRO A 153 37.14 -17.69 -8.62
C PRO A 153 38.45 -18.35 -9.16
N PRO A 154 39.13 -17.72 -10.14
CA PRO A 154 40.41 -17.09 -9.76
C PRO A 154 40.73 -15.71 -10.39
N LEU A 155 41.35 -14.87 -9.55
CA LEU A 155 42.42 -13.86 -9.76
C LEU A 155 42.48 -13.00 -11.05
N LEU A 156 42.43 -11.67 -10.90
CA LEU A 156 43.61 -10.76 -10.96
C LEU A 156 43.20 -9.25 -10.91
N THR A 157 43.83 -8.53 -9.97
CA THR A 157 44.48 -7.21 -10.13
C THR A 157 43.66 -5.92 -10.37
N ASN A 158 43.60 -5.11 -9.29
CA ASN A 158 43.74 -3.64 -9.17
C ASN A 158 43.02 -2.70 -10.16
N LEU A 159 42.13 -1.83 -9.63
CA LEU A 159 42.40 -0.39 -9.50
C LEU A 159 41.38 0.26 -8.55
N ALA A 160 41.87 1.10 -7.64
CA ALA A 160 41.08 1.85 -6.67
C ALA A 160 40.33 3.00 -7.34
N GLU A 161 39.01 3.06 -7.14
CA GLU A 161 38.22 4.28 -7.24
C GLU A 161 37.30 4.37 -6.01
N PRO A 162 37.24 5.51 -5.29
CA PRO A 162 36.33 5.67 -4.16
C PRO A 162 34.93 5.93 -4.70
N ALA A 163 34.13 4.87 -4.84
CA ALA A 163 32.69 4.99 -5.05
C ALA A 163 32.09 5.66 -3.80
N SER A 164 31.66 6.91 -3.97
CA SER A 164 30.87 7.64 -2.98
C SER A 164 29.55 6.90 -2.78
N GLU A 165 29.50 6.03 -1.78
CA GLU A 165 28.27 5.51 -1.19
C GLU A 165 27.50 6.68 -0.56
N THR A 166 26.80 7.44 -1.41
CA THR A 166 25.78 8.36 -0.94
C THR A 166 24.61 7.49 -0.49
N LEU A 167 24.66 7.11 0.78
CA LEU A 167 23.52 6.66 1.56
C LEU A 167 22.34 7.59 1.26
N LEU A 168 21.44 7.15 0.39
CA LEU A 168 20.10 7.69 0.30
C LEU A 168 19.42 7.31 1.62
N SER A 169 19.68 8.15 2.62
CA SER A 169 18.81 8.43 3.75
C SER A 169 17.43 8.75 3.18
N ARG A 170 16.68 7.70 2.84
CA ARG A 170 15.31 7.80 2.36
C ARG A 170 14.51 8.19 3.60
N VAL A 171 14.38 9.50 3.79
CA VAL A 171 13.40 10.10 4.70
C VAL A 171 12.08 9.41 4.41
N ARG A 172 11.69 8.46 5.28
CA ARG A 172 10.42 7.77 5.17
C ARG A 172 9.37 8.78 5.61
N VAL A 173 8.90 9.60 4.66
CA VAL A 173 7.74 10.46 4.88
C VAL A 173 6.64 9.55 5.40
N SER A 174 6.09 9.85 6.57
CA SER A 174 4.99 9.05 7.12
C SER A 174 3.89 8.98 6.07
N THR A 175 3.47 7.76 5.73
CA THR A 175 2.43 7.51 4.73
C THR A 175 1.12 8.24 5.06
N VAL A 176 0.85 8.44 6.36
CA VAL A 176 -0.26 9.25 6.86
C VAL A 176 -0.13 10.70 6.44
N VAL A 177 1.07 11.27 6.56
CA VAL A 177 1.37 12.65 6.13
C VAL A 177 1.23 12.78 4.62
N GLN A 178 1.75 11.82 3.86
CA GLN A 178 1.61 11.82 2.40
C GLN A 178 0.15 11.72 1.96
N ALA A 179 -0.63 10.81 2.55
CA ALA A 179 -2.07 10.69 2.28
C ALA A 179 -2.81 11.99 2.58
N ARG A 180 -2.52 12.63 3.72
CA ARG A 180 -3.10 13.93 4.09
C ARG A 180 -2.76 15.05 3.12
N LEU A 181 -1.52 15.10 2.62
CA LEU A 181 -1.09 16.10 1.66
C LEU A 181 -1.84 15.94 0.33
N LEU A 182 -1.90 14.72 -0.19
CA LEU A 182 -2.61 14.40 -1.44
C LEU A 182 -4.11 14.72 -1.32
N LEU A 183 -4.74 14.38 -0.18
CA LEU A 183 -6.15 14.69 0.06
C LEU A 183 -6.41 16.19 0.21
N SER A 184 -5.50 16.93 0.84
CA SER A 184 -5.59 18.39 0.92
C SER A 184 -5.57 19.02 -0.47
N LYS A 185 -4.67 18.56 -1.35
CA LYS A 185 -4.59 19.02 -2.75
C LYS A 185 -5.87 18.72 -3.52
N MET A 186 -6.39 17.49 -3.45
CA MET A 186 -7.68 17.14 -4.07
C MET A 186 -8.84 17.97 -3.49
N GLY A 187 -8.76 18.31 -2.20
CA GLY A 187 -9.76 19.08 -1.44
C GLY A 187 -10.02 20.49 -1.97
N GLU A 188 -9.10 21.07 -2.75
CA GLU A 188 -9.33 22.35 -3.45
C GLU A 188 -10.49 22.29 -4.43
N SER A 189 -10.82 21.09 -4.93
CA SER A 189 -11.85 20.86 -5.95
C SER A 189 -12.91 19.84 -5.54
N HIS A 190 -12.67 19.06 -4.48
CA HIS A 190 -13.53 17.96 -4.05
C HIS A 190 -13.82 18.02 -2.54
N PRO A 191 -15.03 18.44 -2.10
CA PRO A 191 -15.36 18.62 -0.68
C PRO A 191 -15.13 17.36 0.17
N ALA A 192 -15.42 16.17 -0.35
CA ALA A 192 -15.19 14.94 0.40
C ALA A 192 -13.69 14.66 0.65
N ALA A 193 -12.79 15.12 -0.23
CA ALA A 193 -11.35 14.97 -0.04
C ALA A 193 -10.84 15.90 1.08
N ALA A 194 -11.36 17.13 1.12
CA ALA A 194 -11.09 18.07 2.21
C ALA A 194 -11.56 17.51 3.57
N LEU A 195 -12.77 16.92 3.62
CA LEU A 195 -13.29 16.26 4.81
C LEU A 195 -12.41 15.07 5.23
N ALA A 196 -12.00 14.23 4.28
CA ALA A 196 -11.10 13.10 4.55
C ALA A 196 -9.74 13.56 5.11
N ALA A 197 -9.15 14.63 4.56
CA ALA A 197 -7.90 15.20 5.06
C ALA A 197 -8.05 15.73 6.50
N ALA A 198 -9.16 16.39 6.81
CA ALA A 198 -9.47 16.87 8.16
C ALA A 198 -9.62 15.70 9.15
N LYS A 199 -10.38 14.66 8.77
CA LYS A 199 -10.57 13.46 9.59
C LYS A 199 -9.26 12.74 9.90
N LEU A 200 -8.39 12.54 8.91
CA LEU A 200 -7.07 11.95 9.13
C LEU A 200 -6.19 12.78 10.06
N ARG A 201 -6.29 14.11 10.01
CA ARG A 201 -5.56 15.00 10.92
C ARG A 201 -6.09 14.86 12.35
N GLU A 202 -7.40 14.86 12.53
CA GLU A 202 -8.05 14.67 13.83
C GLU A 202 -7.65 13.33 14.46
N SER A 203 -7.76 12.23 13.71
CA SER A 203 -7.39 10.89 14.20
C SER A 203 -5.91 10.81 14.59
N SER A 204 -5.01 11.42 13.81
CA SER A 204 -3.58 11.48 14.13
C SER A 204 -3.29 12.26 15.41
N GLN A 205 -4.06 13.31 15.71
CA GLN A 205 -3.90 14.13 16.92
C GLN A 205 -4.50 13.44 18.15
N SER A 206 -5.71 12.88 18.02
CA SER A 206 -6.39 12.14 19.10
C SER A 206 -5.53 10.99 19.64
N TRP A 207 -4.71 10.36 18.80
CA TRP A 207 -3.86 9.24 19.22
C TRP A 207 -2.49 9.67 19.73
N ARG A 208 -2.05 10.91 19.45
CA ARG A 208 -0.81 11.48 19.99
C ARG A 208 -0.97 12.10 21.37
N SER A 209 -2.20 12.34 21.82
CA SER A 209 -2.49 12.76 23.18
C SER A 209 -2.87 11.52 24.01
N PRO A 210 -1.92 10.85 24.70
CA PRO A 210 -2.33 9.93 25.75
C PRO A 210 -3.16 10.73 26.75
N GLU A 211 -4.33 10.22 27.12
CA GLU A 211 -5.13 10.80 28.20
C GLU A 211 -4.22 10.97 29.42
N VAL A 212 -3.84 12.21 29.72
CA VAL A 212 -3.24 12.57 31.01
C VAL A 212 -4.41 12.58 31.99
N ASN A 213 -4.67 11.41 32.56
CA ASN A 213 -5.63 11.08 33.60
C ASN A 213 -4.81 10.35 34.68
N PHE A 214 -4.74 10.68 35.96
CA PHE A 214 -5.29 11.64 36.93
C PHE A 214 -4.14 11.88 37.95
N SER A 215 -4.15 12.73 38.98
CA SER A 215 -5.17 13.19 39.94
C SER A 215 -4.63 14.42 40.68
#